data_AF-A0A7K1AJV2-F1
#
_entry.id   AF-A0A7K1AJV2-F1
#
_cell.length_a   1.000
_cell.length_b   1.000
_cell.length_c   1.000
_cell.angle_alpha   90.00
_cell.angle_beta   90.00
_cell.angle_gamma   90.00
#
_symmetry.space_group_name_H-M   'P 1'
#
loop_
_entity.id
_entity.type
_entity.pdbx_description
1 polymer ?
#
loop_
_entity_poly.entity_id
_entity_poly.type
_entity_poly.pdbx_seq_one_letter_code
_entity_poly.pdbx_strand_id
1 'polypeptide(L)'
;MSMQNVGKLIGNSDGNNPQDQKAHLAVRTLPELPEAPEEPDMISIYLKVYENKVDDLIKLLAKAASSKDGAKIIKNLPGFEGKNAVKELQKHPDTFIKSFQKNDDNLESLLDAIQDSKLGDKLIALLERTPAGHALFKEIAEKIESELNEYNEAMLQYEDELTAYEIALDEFINPAFLPQQDESASDEIIAEAEADAEAELSVEDAAAAALVEEEPLVSEEEEEVVVDEEIIAEGEVISDEVVVIDEEVLVDGEVVIEEEVTSDEEVVDEEVVDESITPPVSGS
;
A
#
# COMPACT_ATOMS: atom_id res chain seq x y z
N MET A 1 36.22 -32.66 37.55
CA MET A 1 35.73 -34.00 37.12
C MET A 1 36.13 -34.13 35.67
N SER A 2 37.20 -34.88 35.40
CA SER A 2 37.20 -36.29 34.98
C SER A 2 37.22 -36.40 33.47
N MET A 3 38.25 -37.10 33.00
CA MET A 3 38.59 -37.37 31.61
C MET A 3 37.73 -38.50 31.02
N GLN A 4 37.89 -38.68 29.70
CA GLN A 4 37.73 -39.91 28.91
C GLN A 4 36.29 -40.33 28.54
N ASN A 5 36.00 -40.24 27.23
CA ASN A 5 35.93 -41.46 26.43
C ASN A 5 36.14 -41.19 24.93
N VAL A 6 37.14 -41.89 24.40
CA VAL A 6 37.47 -42.04 22.99
C VAL A 6 36.88 -43.37 22.52
N GLY A 7 36.25 -43.35 21.34
CA GLY A 7 36.17 -44.50 20.43
C GLY A 7 34.85 -45.27 20.37
N LYS A 8 34.12 -45.08 19.25
CA LYS A 8 33.77 -46.20 18.38
C LYS A 8 33.43 -45.73 16.96
N LEU A 9 34.37 -45.97 16.05
CA LEU A 9 34.17 -46.06 14.60
C LEU A 9 33.49 -47.40 14.30
N ILE A 10 32.24 -47.34 13.82
CA ILE A 10 31.52 -48.35 13.02
C ILE A 10 30.62 -47.45 12.16
N GLY A 11 30.84 -47.23 10.86
CA GLY A 11 31.11 -48.22 9.83
C GLY A 11 29.80 -48.87 9.43
N ASN A 12 28.93 -48.15 8.72
CA ASN A 12 27.89 -48.71 7.85
C ASN A 12 27.77 -47.81 6.62
N SER A 13 28.42 -48.26 5.56
CA SER A 13 28.11 -47.92 4.19
C SER A 13 26.78 -48.55 3.76
N ASP A 14 26.27 -48.02 2.65
CA ASP A 14 25.32 -48.66 1.74
C ASP A 14 23.84 -48.57 2.08
N GLY A 15 23.27 -47.46 1.60
CA GLY A 15 21.87 -47.29 1.28
C GLY A 15 21.73 -46.23 0.19
N ASN A 16 22.42 -46.43 -0.95
CA ASN A 16 22.13 -45.73 -2.20
C ASN A 16 20.69 -46.09 -2.59
N ASN A 17 19.73 -45.25 -2.21
CA ASN A 17 18.43 -45.22 -2.85
C ASN A 17 18.43 -44.01 -3.79
N PRO A 18 18.42 -44.18 -5.13
CA PRO A 18 18.54 -43.06 -6.06
C PRO A 18 17.27 -42.20 -6.20
N GLN A 19 16.26 -42.35 -5.35
CA GLN A 19 14.92 -41.76 -5.59
C GLN A 19 14.55 -40.53 -4.75
N ASP A 20 15.46 -39.97 -3.95
CA ASP A 20 15.13 -38.82 -3.07
C ASP A 20 16.00 -37.58 -3.34
N GLN A 21 16.46 -37.39 -4.58
CA GLN A 21 16.92 -36.08 -5.06
C GLN A 21 15.90 -35.52 -6.04
N LYS A 22 14.64 -35.38 -5.61
CA LYS A 22 13.80 -34.35 -6.22
C LYS A 22 14.50 -33.04 -5.94
N ALA A 23 15.08 -32.44 -6.98
CA ALA A 23 15.61 -31.09 -6.92
C ALA A 23 14.54 -30.22 -6.26
N HIS A 24 14.82 -29.72 -5.06
CA HIS A 24 13.95 -28.73 -4.44
C HIS A 24 14.01 -27.51 -5.34
N LEU A 25 13.03 -27.38 -6.25
CA LEU A 25 12.78 -26.19 -7.02
C LEU A 25 12.47 -25.09 -6.00
N ALA A 26 13.48 -24.35 -5.58
CA ALA A 26 13.34 -23.28 -4.62
C ALA A 26 12.63 -22.14 -5.35
N VAL A 27 11.29 -22.14 -5.28
CA VAL A 27 10.47 -21.03 -5.75
C VAL A 27 10.88 -19.81 -4.92
N ARG A 28 11.53 -18.84 -5.57
CA ARG A 28 11.82 -17.55 -4.95
C ARG A 28 10.48 -16.85 -4.70
N THR A 29 10.24 -16.44 -3.46
CA THR A 29 9.06 -15.65 -3.11
C THR A 29 9.37 -14.17 -3.29
N LEU A 30 8.43 -13.42 -3.86
CA LEU A 30 8.53 -11.97 -3.94
C LEU A 30 8.66 -11.39 -2.52
N PRO A 31 9.58 -10.44 -2.27
CA PRO A 31 9.67 -9.76 -0.98
C PRO A 31 8.35 -9.04 -0.65
N GLU A 32 7.99 -8.97 0.64
CA GLU A 32 6.80 -8.25 1.10
C GLU A 32 7.14 -6.77 1.37
N LEU A 33 6.27 -5.86 0.92
CA LEU A 33 6.41 -4.43 1.16
C LEU A 33 6.10 -4.11 2.64
N PRO A 34 6.95 -3.37 3.37
CA PRO A 34 6.65 -2.99 4.75
C PRO A 34 5.45 -2.05 4.82
N GLU A 35 4.72 -2.11 5.94
CA GLU A 35 3.55 -1.26 6.18
C GLU A 35 3.98 0.08 6.81
N ALA A 36 3.50 1.18 6.25
CA ALA A 36 3.82 2.51 6.77
C ALA A 36 3.14 2.75 8.13
N PRO A 37 3.83 3.38 9.11
CA PRO A 37 3.22 3.76 10.38
C PRO A 37 2.03 4.70 10.19
N GLU A 38 0.98 4.55 11.01
CA GLU A 38 -0.17 5.44 11.00
C GLU A 38 0.21 6.85 11.47
N GLU A 39 -0.21 7.87 10.72
CA GLU A 39 0.08 9.27 11.06
C GLU A 39 -0.58 9.65 12.40
N PRO A 40 0.16 10.34 13.30
CA PRO A 40 -0.38 10.74 14.57
C PRO A 40 -1.41 11.86 14.42
N ASP A 41 -2.52 11.78 15.18
CA ASP A 41 -3.46 12.89 15.30
C ASP A 41 -2.82 14.05 16.09
N MET A 42 -2.28 15.01 15.33
CA MET A 42 -1.61 16.18 15.88
C MET A 42 -2.52 17.02 16.78
N ILE A 43 -3.80 17.15 16.46
CA ILE A 43 -4.74 17.96 17.26
C ILE A 43 -4.91 17.31 18.64
N SER A 44 -5.10 16.00 18.68
CA SER A 44 -5.18 15.24 19.93
C SER A 44 -3.89 15.36 20.76
N ILE A 45 -2.71 15.31 20.13
CA ILE A 45 -1.43 15.53 20.81
C ILE A 45 -1.38 16.93 21.41
N TYR A 46 -1.75 17.96 20.65
CA TYR A 46 -1.73 19.33 21.14
C TYR A 46 -2.70 19.55 22.29
N LEU A 47 -3.95 19.06 22.20
CA LEU A 47 -4.91 19.16 23.31
C LEU A 47 -4.35 18.53 24.59
N LYS A 48 -3.78 17.32 24.50
CA LYS A 48 -3.15 16.61 25.64
C LYS A 48 -1.97 17.38 26.23
N VAL A 49 -1.11 17.95 25.40
CA VAL A 49 0.07 18.73 25.85
C VAL A 49 -0.37 20.03 26.53
N TYR A 50 -1.36 20.71 25.96
CA TYR A 50 -1.84 22.00 26.45
C TYR A 50 -2.81 21.89 27.63
N GLU A 51 -3.48 20.76 27.87
CA GLU A 51 -4.43 20.55 28.96
C GLU A 51 -3.88 21.01 30.33
N ASN A 52 -2.63 20.64 30.61
CA ASN A 52 -1.93 21.00 31.86
C ASN A 52 -1.26 22.38 31.81
N LYS A 53 -1.31 23.06 30.67
CA LYS A 53 -0.66 24.35 30.39
C LYS A 53 -1.64 25.49 30.10
N VAL A 54 -2.94 25.20 30.04
CA VAL A 54 -3.98 26.22 29.82
C VAL A 54 -3.84 27.36 30.82
N ASP A 55 -3.63 27.07 32.10
CA ASP A 55 -3.47 28.09 33.14
C ASP A 55 -2.30 29.06 32.85
N ASP A 56 -1.13 28.51 32.54
CA ASP A 56 0.07 29.28 32.22
C ASP A 56 -0.09 30.08 30.93
N LEU A 57 -0.66 29.46 29.90
CA LEU A 57 -0.95 30.11 28.62
C LEU A 57 -1.89 31.30 28.83
N ILE A 58 -3.04 31.11 29.49
CA ILE A 58 -4.01 32.19 29.70
C ILE A 58 -3.42 33.31 30.57
N LYS A 59 -2.63 32.99 31.60
CA LYS A 59 -1.92 34.00 32.41
C LYS A 59 -0.92 34.80 31.57
N LEU A 60 -0.19 34.15 30.66
CA LEU A 60 0.69 34.82 29.72
C LEU A 60 -0.08 35.71 28.74
N LEU A 61 -1.21 35.25 28.20
CA LEU A 61 -2.09 36.05 27.36
C LEU A 61 -2.62 37.28 28.11
N ALA A 62 -3.04 37.13 29.37
CA ALA A 62 -3.48 38.26 30.19
C ALA A 62 -2.37 39.30 30.41
N LYS A 63 -1.12 38.84 30.61
CA LYS A 63 0.03 39.73 30.70
C LYS A 63 0.34 40.41 29.37
N ALA A 64 0.31 39.68 28.26
CA ALA A 64 0.50 40.23 26.92
C ALA A 64 -0.58 41.25 26.54
N ALA A 65 -1.83 41.00 26.94
CA ALA A 65 -2.98 41.87 26.73
C ALA A 65 -2.80 43.24 27.36
N SER A 66 -1.96 43.39 28.39
CA SER A 66 -1.64 44.71 28.99
C SER A 66 -0.91 45.65 28.03
N SER A 67 -0.26 45.10 26.99
CA SER A 67 0.42 45.87 25.95
C SER A 67 -0.52 46.20 24.79
N LYS A 68 -0.26 47.32 24.08
CA LYS A 68 -1.06 47.73 22.92
C LYS A 68 -1.06 46.71 21.79
N ASP A 69 0.07 46.05 21.55
CA ASP A 69 0.21 45.08 20.47
C ASP A 69 -0.35 43.71 20.86
N GLY A 70 -0.12 43.26 22.09
CA GLY A 70 -0.76 42.04 22.61
C GLY A 70 -2.28 42.16 22.64
N ALA A 71 -2.83 43.29 23.07
CA ALA A 71 -4.28 43.53 23.03
C ALA A 71 -4.87 43.50 21.61
N LYS A 72 -4.12 43.94 20.59
CA LYS A 72 -4.57 43.89 19.19
C LYS A 72 -4.53 42.48 18.61
N ILE A 73 -3.57 41.67 19.03
CA ILE A 73 -3.45 40.27 18.62
C ILE A 73 -4.56 39.46 19.29
N ILE A 74 -4.65 39.56 20.62
CA ILE A 74 -5.56 38.73 21.44
C ILE A 74 -7.04 38.99 21.13
N LYS A 75 -7.46 40.24 20.85
CA LYS A 75 -8.87 40.54 20.52
C LYS A 75 -9.42 39.80 19.28
N ASN A 76 -8.53 39.25 18.47
CA ASN A 76 -8.84 38.54 17.22
C ASN A 76 -8.65 37.01 17.39
N LEU A 77 -8.26 36.53 18.57
CA LEU A 77 -8.14 35.11 18.84
C LEU A 77 -9.52 34.53 19.21
N PRO A 78 -9.80 33.27 18.83
CA PRO A 78 -10.99 32.56 19.26
C PRO A 78 -11.13 32.56 20.79
N GLY A 79 -12.33 32.83 21.28
CA GLY A 79 -12.61 32.91 22.72
C GLY A 79 -12.15 34.22 23.39
N PHE A 80 -11.51 35.14 22.66
CA PHE A 80 -11.10 36.46 23.13
C PHE A 80 -11.66 37.62 22.30
N GLU A 81 -12.76 37.37 21.60
CA GLU A 81 -13.29 38.28 20.59
C GLU A 81 -13.69 39.65 21.17
N GLY A 82 -13.06 40.69 20.63
CA GLY A 82 -13.43 42.07 20.88
C GLY A 82 -12.81 42.70 22.14
N LYS A 83 -13.04 44.02 22.27
CA LYS A 83 -12.37 44.86 23.28
C LYS A 83 -12.78 44.53 24.72
N ASN A 84 -13.96 43.95 24.92
CA ASN A 84 -14.46 43.61 26.26
C ASN A 84 -13.81 42.32 26.76
N ALA A 85 -13.67 41.30 25.91
CA ALA A 85 -12.98 40.06 26.26
C ALA A 85 -11.53 40.32 26.67
N VAL A 86 -10.79 41.18 25.95
CA VAL A 86 -9.42 41.57 26.36
C VAL A 86 -9.38 42.26 27.72
N LYS A 87 -10.34 43.14 28.03
CA LYS A 87 -10.43 43.80 29.34
C LYS A 87 -10.78 42.82 30.46
N GLU A 88 -11.63 41.84 30.15
CA GLU A 88 -11.99 40.79 31.09
C GLU A 88 -10.81 39.86 31.35
N LEU A 89 -10.09 39.44 30.31
CA LEU A 89 -8.87 38.64 30.42
C LEU A 89 -7.82 39.31 31.32
N GLN A 90 -7.67 40.64 31.21
CA GLN A 90 -6.75 41.40 32.07
C GLN A 90 -7.16 41.42 33.54
N LYS A 91 -8.45 41.37 33.86
CA LYS A 91 -8.97 41.51 35.23
C LYS A 91 -9.24 40.17 35.91
N HIS A 92 -9.74 39.21 35.13
CA HIS A 92 -10.27 37.93 35.57
C HIS A 92 -9.83 36.80 34.61
N PRO A 93 -8.52 36.52 34.50
CA PRO A 93 -8.02 35.43 33.64
C PRO A 93 -8.59 34.06 34.06
N ASP A 94 -8.87 33.87 35.36
CA ASP A 94 -9.44 32.62 35.89
C ASP A 94 -10.80 32.24 35.27
N THR A 95 -11.55 33.22 34.77
CA THR A 95 -12.83 32.97 34.08
C THR A 95 -12.59 32.26 32.75
N PHE A 96 -11.54 32.67 32.01
CA PHE A 96 -11.16 32.07 30.75
C PHE A 96 -10.50 30.71 30.97
N ILE A 97 -9.62 30.58 31.97
CA ILE A 97 -9.01 29.29 32.34
C ILE A 97 -10.11 28.24 32.55
N LYS A 98 -11.13 28.57 33.33
CA LYS A 98 -12.27 27.66 33.58
C LYS A 98 -13.13 27.40 32.34
N SER A 99 -13.21 28.31 31.37
CA SER A 99 -13.98 28.06 30.15
C SER A 99 -13.23 27.13 29.20
N PHE A 100 -11.93 27.36 29.01
CA PHE A 100 -11.08 26.51 28.16
C PHE A 100 -10.84 25.12 28.77
N GLN A 101 -10.81 24.99 30.10
CA GLN A 101 -10.72 23.67 30.77
C GLN A 101 -12.03 22.86 30.77
N LYS A 102 -13.17 23.47 30.41
CA LYS A 102 -14.47 22.79 30.42
C LYS A 102 -15.00 22.49 29.03
N ASN A 103 -14.42 23.11 28.01
CA ASN A 103 -14.90 23.07 26.65
C ASN A 103 -13.68 22.94 25.76
N ASP A 104 -13.43 21.71 25.34
CA ASP A 104 -12.27 21.35 24.53
C ASP A 104 -12.36 21.97 23.14
N ASP A 105 -13.56 22.09 22.55
CA ASP A 105 -13.77 22.75 21.25
C ASP A 105 -13.24 24.20 21.22
N ASN A 106 -13.42 24.94 22.32
CA ASN A 106 -12.90 26.29 22.44
C ASN A 106 -11.38 26.29 22.53
N LEU A 107 -10.80 25.32 23.24
CA LEU A 107 -9.34 25.18 23.36
C LEU A 107 -8.74 24.76 22.02
N GLU A 108 -9.34 23.79 21.35
CA GLU A 108 -8.98 23.34 20.01
C GLU A 108 -8.97 24.50 19.03
N SER A 109 -10.08 25.26 18.94
CA SER A 109 -10.17 26.44 18.08
C SER A 109 -9.07 27.48 18.37
N LEU A 110 -8.72 27.65 19.66
CA LEU A 110 -7.64 28.55 20.05
C LEU A 110 -6.27 28.01 19.62
N LEU A 111 -6.01 26.72 19.82
CA LEU A 111 -4.74 26.09 19.47
C LEU A 111 -4.53 26.08 17.95
N ASP A 112 -5.56 25.75 17.18
CA ASP A 112 -5.59 25.81 15.71
C ASP A 112 -5.22 27.23 15.23
N ALA A 113 -5.85 28.26 15.81
CA ALA A 113 -5.51 29.65 15.50
C ALA A 113 -4.09 30.06 15.92
N ILE A 114 -3.52 29.43 16.95
CA ILE A 114 -2.14 29.69 17.40
C ILE A 114 -1.11 29.03 16.46
N GLN A 115 -1.44 27.88 15.87
CA GLN A 115 -0.52 27.09 15.06
C GLN A 115 -0.58 27.47 13.58
N ASP A 116 -1.78 27.56 13.01
CA ASP A 116 -1.97 27.65 11.56
C ASP A 116 -2.26 29.08 11.08
N SER A 117 -1.86 30.08 11.86
CA SER A 117 -2.10 31.47 11.51
C SER A 117 -0.92 32.41 11.73
N LYS A 118 -0.79 33.36 10.80
CA LYS A 118 0.10 34.53 10.94
C LYS A 118 -0.18 35.37 12.19
N LEU A 119 -1.35 35.20 12.81
CA LEU A 119 -1.69 35.84 14.08
C LEU A 119 -1.06 35.07 15.25
N GLY A 120 -1.11 33.74 15.18
CA GLY A 120 -0.42 32.80 16.05
C GLY A 120 1.08 33.03 16.10
N ASP A 121 1.75 33.10 14.94
CA ASP A 121 3.19 33.42 14.86
C ASP A 121 3.55 34.71 15.60
N LYS A 122 2.74 35.76 15.41
CA LYS A 122 2.93 37.05 16.08
C LYS A 122 2.69 36.96 17.58
N LEU A 123 1.75 36.11 18.00
CA LEU A 123 1.47 35.87 19.40
C LEU A 123 2.63 35.13 20.07
N ILE A 124 3.07 34.01 19.49
CA ILE A 124 4.19 33.21 19.96
C ILE A 124 5.44 34.08 20.06
N ALA A 125 5.80 34.79 18.98
CA ALA A 125 6.93 35.70 18.97
C ALA A 125 6.81 36.84 20.02
N LEU A 126 5.59 37.28 20.37
CA LEU A 126 5.39 38.26 21.43
C LEU A 126 5.59 37.64 22.83
N LEU A 127 5.07 36.43 23.05
CA LEU A 127 5.13 35.72 24.31
C LEU A 127 6.55 35.22 24.64
N GLU A 128 7.29 34.75 23.66
CA GLU A 128 8.68 34.28 23.79
C GLU A 128 9.67 35.39 24.17
N ARG A 129 9.31 36.67 24.00
CA ARG A 129 10.12 37.79 24.51
C ARG A 129 10.18 37.82 26.03
N THR A 130 9.30 37.08 26.70
CA THR A 130 9.30 36.93 28.16
C THR A 130 9.94 35.61 28.55
N PRO A 131 10.74 35.55 29.63
CA PRO A 131 11.33 34.29 30.10
C PRO A 131 10.29 33.21 30.40
N ALA A 132 9.11 33.61 30.90
CA ALA A 132 8.01 32.69 31.19
C ALA A 132 7.39 32.11 29.91
N GLY A 133 7.19 32.93 28.87
CA GLY A 133 6.69 32.44 27.58
C GLY A 133 7.71 31.54 26.88
N HIS A 134 8.99 31.91 26.89
CA HIS A 134 10.04 31.06 26.33
C HIS A 134 10.13 29.71 27.05
N ALA A 135 10.06 29.69 28.39
CA ALA A 135 10.06 28.45 29.16
C ALA A 135 8.83 27.59 28.85
N LEU A 136 7.64 28.20 28.74
CA LEU A 136 6.40 27.48 28.43
C LEU A 136 6.47 26.82 27.06
N PHE A 137 6.80 27.56 25.99
CA PHE A 137 6.85 26.99 24.65
C PHE A 137 7.96 25.96 24.49
N LYS A 138 9.08 26.13 25.19
CA LYS A 138 10.12 25.10 25.25
C LYS A 138 9.62 23.80 25.89
N GLU A 139 8.94 23.88 27.03
CA GLU A 139 8.37 22.70 27.70
C GLU A 139 7.30 22.02 26.84
N ILE A 140 6.47 22.80 26.15
CA ILE A 140 5.48 22.30 25.20
C ILE A 140 6.16 21.57 24.04
N ALA A 141 7.20 22.16 23.45
CA ALA A 141 7.94 21.54 22.35
C ALA A 141 8.60 20.22 22.77
N GLU A 142 9.28 20.19 23.93
CA GLU A 142 9.88 18.96 24.49
C GLU A 142 8.80 17.89 24.75
N LYS A 143 7.61 18.30 25.19
CA LYS A 143 6.53 17.35 25.45
C LYS A 143 5.90 16.81 24.16
N ILE A 144 5.75 17.64 23.11
CA ILE A 144 5.30 17.19 21.78
C ILE A 144 6.30 16.20 21.21
N GLU A 145 7.60 16.51 21.26
CA GLU A 145 8.66 15.61 20.80
C GLU A 145 8.62 14.27 21.53
N SER A 146 8.40 14.28 22.85
CA SER A 146 8.23 13.06 23.63
C SER A 146 6.98 12.26 23.25
N GLU A 147 5.86 12.90 22.88
CA GLU A 147 4.64 12.19 22.45
C GLU A 147 4.79 11.63 21.02
N LEU A 148 5.57 12.30 20.16
CA LEU A 148 5.88 11.84 18.81
C LEU A 148 7.01 10.82 18.74
N ASN A 149 7.69 10.52 19.86
CA ASN A 149 8.87 9.66 19.86
C ASN A 149 8.57 8.25 19.32
N GLU A 150 7.44 7.66 19.70
CA GLU A 150 7.04 6.32 19.24
C GLU A 150 6.80 6.30 17.72
N TYR A 151 6.09 7.29 17.20
CA TYR A 151 5.88 7.44 15.75
C TYR A 151 7.21 7.68 15.01
N ASN A 152 8.08 8.55 15.53
CA ASN A 152 9.39 8.82 14.91
C ASN A 152 10.29 7.57 14.89
N GLU A 153 10.26 6.76 15.95
CA GLU A 153 10.98 5.48 16.00
C GLU A 153 10.39 4.46 15.02
N ALA A 154 9.06 4.38 14.91
CA ALA A 154 8.39 3.52 13.94
C ALA A 154 8.69 3.93 12.49
N MET A 155 8.75 5.22 12.20
CA MET A 155 9.14 5.75 10.89
C MET A 155 10.58 5.38 10.53
N LEU A 156 11.52 5.45 11.49
CA LEU A 156 12.89 5.00 11.27
C LEU A 156 12.98 3.50 10.97
N GLN A 157 12.20 2.69 11.68
CA GLN A 157 12.12 1.24 11.42
C GLN A 157 11.55 0.96 10.02
N TYR A 158 10.48 1.65 9.64
CA TYR A 158 9.90 1.56 8.31
C TYR A 158 10.92 1.94 7.20
N GLU A 159 11.72 2.98 7.39
CA GLU A 159 12.78 3.36 6.44
C GLU A 159 13.86 2.27 6.30
N ASP A 160 14.26 1.66 7.42
CA ASP A 160 15.21 0.54 7.42
C ASP A 160 14.63 -0.70 6.71
N GLU A 161 13.36 -1.03 6.98
CA GLU A 161 12.65 -2.15 6.36
C GLU A 161 12.40 -1.92 4.87
N LEU A 162 12.08 -0.69 4.47
CA LEU A 162 11.90 -0.31 3.07
C LEU A 162 13.22 -0.44 2.30
N THR A 163 14.33 -0.02 2.91
CA THR A 163 15.67 -0.22 2.35
C THR A 163 15.98 -1.71 2.18
N ALA A 164 15.62 -2.55 3.17
CA ALA A 164 15.80 -3.99 3.09
C ALA A 164 14.93 -4.63 1.98
N TYR A 165 13.69 -4.17 1.83
CA TYR A 165 12.79 -4.57 0.74
C TYR A 165 13.37 -4.21 -0.63
N GLU A 166 13.87 -2.98 -0.81
CA GLU A 166 14.48 -2.54 -2.08
C GLU A 166 15.68 -3.40 -2.46
N ILE A 167 16.54 -3.73 -1.48
CA ILE A 167 17.68 -4.64 -1.69
C ILE A 167 17.20 -6.04 -2.07
N ALA A 168 16.21 -6.58 -1.35
CA ALA A 168 15.67 -7.91 -1.62
C ALA A 168 14.97 -7.99 -2.99
N LEU A 169 14.31 -6.92 -3.40
CA LEU A 169 13.66 -6.81 -4.71
C LEU A 169 14.69 -6.78 -5.84
N ASP A 170 15.78 -6.02 -5.68
CA ASP A 170 16.90 -6.03 -6.63
C ASP A 170 17.53 -7.43 -6.74
N GLU A 171 17.74 -8.13 -5.62
CA GLU A 171 18.24 -9.51 -5.62
C GLU A 171 17.27 -10.51 -6.28
N PHE A 172 15.96 -10.30 -6.08
CA PHE A 172 14.92 -11.13 -6.68
C PHE A 172 14.90 -10.98 -8.21
N ILE A 173 14.94 -9.74 -8.71
CA ILE A 173 14.88 -9.42 -10.14
C ILE A 173 16.20 -9.74 -10.85
N ASN A 174 17.34 -9.55 -10.17
CA ASN A 174 18.63 -9.65 -10.82
C ASN A 174 18.97 -11.11 -11.18
N PRO A 175 19.12 -11.41 -12.49
CA PRO A 175 19.33 -12.78 -12.97
C PRO A 175 20.66 -13.37 -12.50
N ALA A 176 21.64 -12.56 -12.10
CA ALA A 176 22.92 -13.02 -11.56
C ALA A 176 22.77 -13.77 -10.22
N PHE A 177 21.64 -13.60 -9.54
CA PHE A 177 21.32 -14.30 -8.28
C PHE A 177 20.32 -15.45 -8.47
N LEU A 178 19.88 -15.72 -9.70
CA LEU A 178 19.09 -16.93 -9.97
C LEU A 178 19.98 -18.16 -9.76
N PRO A 179 19.46 -19.24 -9.14
CA PRO A 179 20.18 -20.51 -9.13
C PRO A 179 20.46 -20.90 -10.59
N GLN A 180 21.71 -21.25 -10.89
CA GLN A 180 22.03 -21.86 -12.18
C GLN A 180 21.17 -23.11 -12.30
N GLN A 181 20.18 -23.09 -13.20
CA GLN A 181 19.50 -24.32 -13.58
C GLN A 181 20.59 -25.25 -14.11
N ASP A 182 20.72 -26.42 -13.48
CA ASP A 182 21.55 -27.47 -14.02
C ASP A 182 20.84 -27.92 -15.31
N GLU A 183 21.30 -27.41 -16.46
CA GLU A 183 20.72 -27.70 -17.78
C GLU A 183 20.59 -29.21 -18.01
N SER A 184 21.43 -30.02 -17.34
CA SER A 184 21.36 -31.47 -17.41
C SER A 184 20.08 -32.08 -16.80
N ALA A 185 19.48 -31.44 -15.80
CA ALA A 185 18.20 -31.89 -15.21
C ALA A 185 17.01 -31.52 -16.11
N SER A 186 17.09 -30.38 -16.80
CA SER A 186 16.08 -29.98 -17.79
C SER A 186 16.11 -30.89 -19.02
N ASP A 187 17.30 -31.23 -19.51
CA ASP A 187 17.49 -32.16 -20.62
C ASP A 187 17.03 -33.59 -20.26
N GLU A 188 17.22 -34.04 -19.01
CA GLU A 188 16.74 -35.36 -18.55
C GLU A 188 15.21 -35.42 -18.47
N ILE A 189 14.55 -34.37 -17.98
CA ILE A 189 13.08 -34.29 -17.95
C ILE A 189 12.48 -34.25 -19.36
N ILE A 190 13.10 -33.49 -20.27
CA ILE A 190 12.66 -33.44 -21.68
C ILE A 190 12.86 -34.80 -22.35
N ALA A 191 14.01 -35.46 -22.13
CA ALA A 191 14.27 -36.78 -22.69
C ALA A 191 13.33 -37.87 -22.14
N GLU A 192 12.93 -37.78 -20.87
CA GLU A 192 11.95 -38.71 -20.27
C GLU A 192 10.55 -38.48 -20.87
N ALA A 193 10.13 -37.23 -21.02
CA ALA A 193 8.85 -36.89 -21.67
C ALA A 193 8.81 -37.29 -23.16
N GLU A 194 9.93 -37.15 -23.88
CA GLU A 194 10.06 -37.57 -25.27
C GLU A 194 10.03 -39.11 -25.39
N ALA A 195 10.69 -39.83 -24.48
CA ALA A 195 10.66 -41.29 -24.44
C ALA A 195 9.27 -41.84 -24.09
N ASP A 196 8.52 -41.20 -23.20
CA ASP A 196 7.14 -41.58 -22.87
C ASP A 196 6.19 -41.30 -24.05
N ALA A 197 6.36 -40.18 -24.76
CA ALA A 197 5.60 -39.90 -25.98
C ALA A 197 5.89 -40.89 -27.12
N GLU A 198 7.15 -41.29 -27.32
CA GLU A 198 7.52 -42.34 -28.27
C GLU A 198 6.98 -43.73 -27.86
N ALA A 199 6.85 -44.00 -26.55
CA ALA A 199 6.29 -45.24 -26.06
C ALA A 199 4.79 -45.35 -26.36
N GLU A 200 4.01 -44.28 -26.16
CA GLU A 200 2.57 -44.26 -26.47
C GLU A 200 2.28 -44.40 -27.97
N LEU A 201 3.09 -43.76 -28.83
CA LEU A 201 2.95 -43.83 -30.28
C LEU A 201 3.24 -45.24 -30.84
N SER A 202 4.02 -46.05 -30.13
CA SER A 202 4.28 -47.47 -30.46
C SER A 202 3.12 -48.42 -30.11
N VAL A 203 2.21 -48.01 -29.21
CA VAL A 203 1.01 -48.80 -28.85
C VAL A 203 -0.13 -48.55 -29.84
N GLU A 204 -0.22 -47.34 -30.37
CA GLU A 204 -1.23 -46.95 -31.36
C GLU A 204 -0.94 -47.51 -32.77
N ASP A 205 0.32 -47.58 -33.19
CA ASP A 205 0.71 -48.19 -34.48
C ASP A 205 0.51 -49.73 -34.49
N ALA A 206 0.55 -50.37 -33.31
CA ALA A 206 0.17 -51.77 -33.16
C ALA A 206 -1.35 -51.99 -33.19
N ALA A 207 -2.16 -50.99 -32.82
CA ALA A 207 -3.62 -51.04 -32.90
C ALA A 207 -4.13 -50.74 -34.32
N ALA A 208 -3.46 -49.85 -35.07
CA ALA A 208 -3.80 -49.50 -36.45
C ALA A 208 -3.61 -50.68 -37.44
N ALA A 209 -2.74 -51.65 -37.14
CA ALA A 209 -2.54 -52.84 -37.96
C ALA A 209 -3.69 -53.89 -37.85
N ALA A 210 -4.67 -53.69 -36.96
CA ALA A 210 -5.71 -54.69 -36.67
C ALA A 210 -7.13 -54.36 -37.17
N LEU A 211 -7.38 -53.20 -37.79
CA LEU A 211 -8.71 -52.83 -38.30
C LEU A 211 -8.67 -52.27 -39.73
N VAL A 212 -8.61 -53.18 -40.69
CA VAL A 212 -9.11 -52.95 -42.05
C VAL A 212 -10.43 -53.70 -42.16
N GLU A 213 -11.56 -53.00 -42.03
CA GLU A 213 -12.81 -53.27 -42.75
C GLU A 213 -13.54 -51.92 -42.85
N GLU A 214 -13.98 -51.59 -44.06
CA GLU A 214 -14.60 -50.34 -44.46
C GLU A 214 -16.00 -50.14 -43.83
N GLU A 215 -16.37 -48.91 -43.48
CA GLU A 215 -17.67 -48.27 -43.82
C GLU A 215 -17.55 -46.73 -43.66
N PRO A 216 -18.20 -45.92 -44.53
CA PRO A 216 -18.11 -44.48 -44.46
C PRO A 216 -19.38 -43.82 -43.87
N LEU A 217 -19.15 -42.64 -43.29
CA LEU A 217 -20.06 -41.50 -43.08
C LEU A 217 -20.88 -41.38 -41.78
N VAL A 218 -20.83 -40.12 -41.31
CA VAL A 218 -21.76 -39.33 -40.51
C VAL A 218 -21.68 -39.50 -38.98
N SER A 219 -20.96 -38.57 -38.35
CA SER A 219 -21.40 -37.94 -37.11
C SER A 219 -21.44 -36.43 -37.35
N GLU A 220 -22.65 -35.92 -37.59
CA GLU A 220 -22.98 -34.52 -37.32
C GLU A 220 -22.86 -34.37 -35.79
N GLU A 221 -21.75 -33.80 -35.32
CA GLU A 221 -21.67 -33.28 -33.96
C GLU A 221 -21.46 -31.77 -34.13
N GLU A 222 -22.57 -31.04 -34.02
CA GLU A 222 -22.61 -29.60 -33.75
C GLU A 222 -21.99 -29.44 -32.35
N GLU A 223 -20.73 -29.03 -32.28
CA GLU A 223 -19.99 -28.88 -31.03
C GLU A 223 -20.04 -27.41 -30.60
N GLU A 224 -21.11 -27.05 -29.88
CA GLU A 224 -21.30 -25.72 -29.29
C GLU A 224 -20.15 -25.42 -28.32
N VAL A 225 -19.29 -24.46 -28.65
CA VAL A 225 -18.12 -24.08 -27.83
C VAL A 225 -18.57 -23.11 -26.73
N VAL A 226 -18.62 -23.59 -25.49
CA VAL A 226 -18.93 -22.78 -24.30
C VAL A 226 -17.62 -22.47 -23.57
N VAL A 227 -17.34 -21.19 -23.33
CA VAL A 227 -16.15 -20.75 -22.58
C VAL A 227 -16.58 -20.06 -21.28
N ASP A 228 -16.18 -20.64 -20.16
CA ASP A 228 -16.58 -20.20 -18.80
C ASP A 228 -15.57 -19.23 -18.14
N GLU A 229 -14.51 -18.81 -18.84
CA GLU A 229 -13.44 -17.95 -18.28
C GLU A 229 -13.20 -16.70 -19.16
N GLU A 230 -12.86 -15.57 -18.51
CA GLU A 230 -12.51 -14.28 -19.14
C GLU A 230 -11.45 -14.45 -20.24
N ILE A 231 -11.78 -14.01 -21.47
CA ILE A 231 -10.88 -14.07 -22.63
C ILE A 231 -10.34 -12.67 -22.93
N ILE A 232 -9.02 -12.50 -22.84
CA ILE A 232 -8.30 -11.30 -23.29
C ILE A 232 -7.45 -11.68 -24.51
N ALA A 233 -7.78 -11.13 -25.67
CA ALA A 233 -7.07 -11.38 -26.92
C ALA A 233 -6.47 -10.09 -27.50
N GLU A 234 -5.16 -10.09 -27.73
CA GLU A 234 -4.46 -9.03 -28.48
C GLU A 234 -4.34 -9.46 -29.95
N GLY A 235 -5.30 -9.07 -30.79
CA GLY A 235 -5.30 -9.37 -32.23
C GLY A 235 -6.69 -9.61 -32.85
N GLU A 236 -6.71 -9.85 -34.16
CA GLU A 236 -7.94 -10.15 -34.93
C GLU A 236 -8.44 -11.57 -34.61
N VAL A 237 -9.71 -11.68 -34.20
CA VAL A 237 -10.37 -12.96 -33.90
C VAL A 237 -11.41 -13.23 -34.98
N ILE A 238 -11.27 -14.39 -35.65
CA ILE A 238 -12.18 -14.83 -36.72
C ILE A 238 -12.73 -16.20 -36.29
N SER A 239 -14.05 -16.29 -36.12
CA SER A 239 -14.75 -17.55 -35.84
C SER A 239 -15.91 -17.75 -36.82
N ASP A 240 -15.99 -18.96 -37.36
CA ASP A 240 -17.07 -19.39 -38.27
C ASP A 240 -18.18 -20.15 -37.51
N GLU A 241 -18.14 -20.18 -36.17
CA GLU A 241 -19.00 -20.97 -35.30
C GLU A 241 -19.65 -20.12 -34.18
N VAL A 242 -20.84 -20.54 -33.71
CA VAL A 242 -21.60 -19.88 -32.64
C VAL A 242 -20.83 -19.94 -31.32
N VAL A 243 -20.54 -18.77 -30.75
CA VAL A 243 -19.81 -18.65 -29.48
C VAL A 243 -20.78 -18.21 -28.37
N VAL A 244 -20.83 -18.98 -27.27
CA VAL A 244 -21.59 -18.66 -26.06
C VAL A 244 -20.61 -18.31 -24.95
N ILE A 245 -20.77 -17.12 -24.36
CA ILE A 245 -19.84 -16.56 -23.38
C ILE A 245 -20.59 -16.13 -22.13
N ASP A 246 -20.18 -16.67 -20.98
CA ASP A 246 -20.81 -16.42 -19.69
C ASP A 246 -20.22 -15.19 -18.95
N GLU A 247 -19.00 -14.74 -19.28
CA GLU A 247 -18.33 -13.57 -18.68
C GLU A 247 -17.75 -12.59 -19.75
N GLU A 248 -17.32 -11.40 -19.33
CA GLU A 248 -16.87 -10.30 -20.20
C GLU A 248 -15.69 -10.68 -21.12
N VAL A 249 -15.68 -10.12 -22.34
CA VAL A 249 -14.61 -10.31 -23.33
C VAL A 249 -14.07 -8.96 -23.78
N LEU A 250 -12.74 -8.81 -23.70
CA LEU A 250 -12.01 -7.62 -24.10
C LEU A 250 -11.07 -7.97 -25.26
N VAL A 251 -11.37 -7.44 -26.45
CA VAL A 251 -10.52 -7.62 -27.64
C VAL A 251 -9.97 -6.27 -28.09
N ASP A 252 -8.65 -6.13 -28.12
CA ASP A 252 -7.96 -4.97 -28.72
C ASP A 252 -7.69 -5.27 -30.21
N GLY A 253 -8.75 -5.30 -31.01
CA GLY A 253 -8.72 -5.72 -32.41
C GLY A 253 -10.09 -5.78 -33.08
N GLU A 254 -10.11 -6.06 -34.39
CA GLU A 254 -11.34 -6.27 -35.16
C GLU A 254 -11.85 -7.70 -34.94
N VAL A 255 -13.14 -7.84 -34.61
CA VAL A 255 -13.81 -9.13 -34.41
C VAL A 255 -14.77 -9.38 -35.56
N VAL A 256 -14.58 -10.48 -36.30
CA VAL A 256 -15.44 -10.89 -37.41
C VAL A 256 -16.03 -12.26 -37.10
N ILE A 257 -17.34 -12.31 -36.86
CA ILE A 257 -18.06 -13.55 -36.56
C ILE A 257 -19.18 -13.71 -37.59
N GLU A 258 -19.18 -14.83 -38.32
CA GLU A 258 -20.12 -15.06 -39.42
C GLU A 258 -21.50 -15.60 -38.94
N GLU A 259 -21.60 -16.12 -37.71
CA GLU A 259 -22.86 -16.58 -37.09
C GLU A 259 -23.12 -15.99 -35.67
N GLU A 260 -24.35 -16.13 -35.18
CA GLU A 260 -24.90 -15.40 -34.02
C GLU A 260 -24.08 -15.61 -32.72
N VAL A 261 -23.84 -14.52 -31.97
CA VAL A 261 -23.21 -14.56 -30.63
C VAL A 261 -24.28 -14.33 -29.58
N THR A 262 -24.32 -15.17 -28.55
CA THR A 262 -25.18 -14.98 -27.37
C THR A 262 -24.31 -14.81 -26.14
N SER A 263 -24.28 -13.62 -25.57
CA SER A 263 -23.66 -13.33 -24.27
C SER A 263 -24.73 -12.91 -23.26
N ASP A 264 -24.53 -13.25 -21.99
CA ASP A 264 -25.40 -12.77 -20.91
C ASP A 264 -24.98 -11.36 -20.40
N GLU A 265 -23.78 -10.88 -20.77
CA GLU A 265 -23.23 -9.55 -20.42
C GLU A 265 -22.55 -8.84 -21.63
N GLU A 266 -22.39 -7.51 -21.59
CA GLU A 266 -22.09 -6.60 -22.72
C GLU A 266 -20.69 -6.81 -23.34
N VAL A 267 -20.62 -6.97 -24.67
CA VAL A 267 -19.36 -6.96 -25.46
C VAL A 267 -18.89 -5.51 -25.68
N VAL A 268 -17.64 -5.20 -25.30
CA VAL A 268 -17.07 -3.85 -25.41
C VAL A 268 -16.02 -3.80 -26.52
N ASP A 269 -16.37 -3.20 -27.66
CA ASP A 269 -15.42 -2.81 -28.69
C ASP A 269 -14.73 -1.49 -28.28
N GLU A 270 -13.41 -1.50 -28.03
CA GLU A 270 -12.64 -0.26 -27.84
C GLU A 270 -12.31 0.41 -29.19
N GLU A 271 -13.33 0.99 -29.84
CA GLU A 271 -13.11 1.85 -31.02
C GLU A 271 -12.57 3.24 -30.60
N VAL A 272 -11.27 3.44 -30.84
CA VAL A 272 -10.53 4.70 -31.07
C VAL A 272 -11.23 6.05 -30.79
N VAL A 273 -10.77 6.68 -29.70
CA VAL A 273 -10.45 8.12 -29.52
C VAL A 273 -11.36 9.15 -30.23
N ASP A 274 -12.36 9.67 -29.50
CA ASP A 274 -13.10 10.87 -29.86
C ASP A 274 -12.20 12.13 -29.78
N GLU A 275 -11.85 12.68 -30.94
CA GLU A 275 -11.06 13.88 -31.11
C GLU A 275 -11.94 15.13 -30.91
N SER A 276 -11.49 16.04 -30.05
CA SER A 276 -11.92 17.45 -29.89
C SER A 276 -12.90 17.84 -28.76
N ILE A 277 -12.39 17.88 -27.52
CA ILE A 277 -12.81 18.90 -26.55
C ILE A 277 -11.58 19.71 -26.11
N THR A 278 -11.51 20.96 -26.59
CA THR A 278 -10.69 22.02 -25.98
C THR A 278 -11.59 23.21 -25.62
N PRO A 279 -11.63 23.65 -24.35
CA PRO A 279 -11.90 25.04 -23.99
C PRO A 279 -10.54 25.77 -23.82
N PRO A 280 -10.43 27.09 -23.54
CA PRO A 280 -11.46 28.13 -23.29
C PRO A 280 -11.21 29.41 -24.13
N VAL A 281 -11.99 30.50 -23.95
CA VAL A 281 -11.45 31.84 -23.59
C VAL A 281 -12.60 32.76 -23.15
N SER A 282 -12.32 33.40 -22.01
CA SER A 282 -13.09 34.40 -21.28
C SER A 282 -13.54 35.59 -22.13
N GLY A 283 -14.73 36.10 -21.82
CA GLY A 283 -15.07 37.48 -22.10
C GLY A 283 -14.17 38.44 -21.31
N SER A 284 -13.73 39.49 -21.98
CA SER A 284 -13.73 40.88 -21.49
C SER A 284 -13.48 41.84 -22.64
#